data_AF-A0A4R9JRB3-F1
#
_entry.id   AF-A0A4R9JRB3-F1
#
_cell.length_a   1.000
_cell.length_b   1.000
_cell.length_c   1.000
_cell.angle_alpha   90.00
_cell.angle_beta   90.00
_cell.angle_gamma   90.00
#
_symmetry.space_group_name_H-M   'P 1'
#
loop_
_entity.id
_entity.type
_entity.pdbx_description
1 polymer ?
#
loop_
_entity_poly.entity_id
_entity_poly.type
_entity_poly.pdbx_seq_one_letter_code
_entity_poly.pdbx_strand_id
1 'polypeptide(L)'
;MGKVIYHIQSLPKNLFAFLAPLQTFVVLFPFLGFFFFHVWQGLEKARLQRSIHERTTTKEELKRKNDELKIGIVSYTSAERIETLYRRTYQFLPISLGNRTVTIELPPIPDSTSNSKP
;
A
#
# COMPACT_ATOMS: atom_id res chain seq x y z
N MET A 1 10.96 -10.17 64.68
CA MET A 1 10.86 -10.58 63.26
C MET A 1 9.91 -11.76 63.17
N GLY A 2 8.63 -11.52 62.81
CA GLY A 2 7.60 -12.56 62.78
C GLY A 2 7.63 -13.34 61.47
N LYS A 3 7.69 -14.67 61.54
CA LYS A 3 7.50 -15.58 60.40
C LYS A 3 6.00 -15.69 60.09
N VAL A 4 5.58 -15.13 58.97
CA VAL A 4 4.24 -15.36 58.42
C VAL A 4 4.26 -16.70 57.70
N ILE A 5 3.63 -17.72 58.27
CA ILE A 5 3.39 -19.02 57.64
C ILE A 5 2.05 -18.90 56.91
N TYR A 6 2.10 -18.80 55.59
CA TYR A 6 0.90 -18.84 54.77
C TYR A 6 0.33 -20.27 54.79
N HIS A 7 -0.76 -20.45 55.53
CA HIS A 7 -1.54 -21.68 55.52
C HIS A 7 -2.32 -21.73 54.20
N ILE A 8 -1.77 -22.42 53.20
CA ILE A 8 -2.50 -22.74 51.97
C ILE A 8 -3.56 -23.77 52.39
N GLN A 9 -4.79 -23.29 52.58
CA GLN A 9 -5.94 -24.13 52.85
C GLN A 9 -6.11 -25.13 51.71
N SER A 10 -6.23 -26.41 52.09
CA SER A 10 -6.39 -27.54 51.20
C SER A 10 -7.61 -27.36 50.29
N LEU A 11 -7.37 -27.25 48.99
CA LEU A 11 -8.42 -27.45 48.00
C LEU A 11 -9.10 -28.81 48.26
N PRO A 12 -10.44 -28.89 48.13
CA PRO A 12 -11.19 -30.07 48.53
C PRO A 12 -10.77 -31.28 47.67
N LYS A 13 -10.28 -32.34 48.34
CA LYS A 13 -9.78 -33.58 47.72
C LYS A 13 -10.78 -34.24 46.78
N ASN A 14 -12.08 -34.00 47.00
CA ASN A 14 -13.18 -34.53 46.20
C ASN A 14 -13.27 -33.90 44.79
N LEU A 15 -12.87 -32.62 44.63
CA LEU A 15 -12.81 -31.99 43.31
C LEU A 15 -11.61 -32.53 42.51
N PHE A 16 -10.46 -32.72 43.16
CA PHE A 16 -9.30 -33.33 42.51
C PHE A 16 -9.55 -34.77 42.08
N ALA A 17 -10.28 -35.57 42.87
CA ALA A 17 -10.66 -36.94 42.50
C ALA A 17 -11.64 -36.98 41.31
N PHE A 18 -12.55 -36.00 41.20
CA PHE A 18 -13.49 -35.89 40.09
C PHE A 18 -12.82 -35.39 38.79
N LEU A 19 -11.83 -34.50 38.89
CA LEU A 19 -11.07 -33.95 37.76
C LEU A 19 -9.81 -34.76 37.39
N ALA A 20 -9.43 -35.77 38.19
CA ALA A 20 -8.30 -36.66 37.92
C ALA A 20 -8.28 -37.27 36.49
N PRO A 21 -9.40 -37.78 35.93
CA PRO A 21 -9.40 -38.27 34.54
C PRO A 21 -9.29 -37.13 33.50
N LEU A 22 -9.60 -35.89 33.88
CA LEU A 22 -9.54 -34.71 33.01
C LEU A 22 -8.17 -34.01 33.03
N GLN A 23 -7.31 -34.32 34.00
CA GLN A 23 -6.00 -33.71 34.19
C GLN A 23 -5.12 -33.84 32.94
N THR A 24 -5.19 -34.97 32.24
CA THR A 24 -4.49 -35.19 30.97
C THR A 24 -4.89 -34.17 29.90
N PHE A 25 -6.18 -33.84 29.79
CA PHE A 25 -6.67 -32.84 28.83
C PHE A 25 -6.24 -31.42 29.22
N VAL A 26 -6.19 -31.10 30.52
CA VAL A 26 -5.73 -29.80 31.01
C VAL A 26 -4.26 -29.58 30.68
N VAL A 27 -3.43 -30.61 30.79
CA VAL A 27 -2.00 -30.56 30.41
C VAL A 27 -1.82 -30.49 28.90
N LEU A 28 -2.66 -31.19 28.12
CA LEU A 28 -2.59 -31.20 26.65
C LEU A 28 -3.06 -29.88 26.02
N PHE A 29 -4.02 -29.21 26.65
CA PHE A 29 -4.64 -27.98 26.16
C PHE A 29 -3.66 -26.85 25.78
N PRO A 30 -2.67 -26.47 26.62
CA PRO A 30 -1.69 -25.43 26.24
C PRO A 30 -0.85 -25.83 25.03
N PHE A 31 -0.54 -27.12 24.84
CA PHE A 31 0.20 -27.59 23.66
C PHE A 31 -0.65 -27.49 22.40
N LEU A 32 -1.94 -27.86 22.46
CA LEU A 32 -2.87 -27.66 21.35
C LEU A 32 -3.07 -26.17 21.04
N GLY A 33 -3.22 -25.34 22.06
CA GLY A 33 -3.36 -23.89 21.91
C GLY A 33 -2.13 -23.27 21.26
N PHE A 34 -0.93 -23.67 21.70
CA PHE A 34 0.32 -23.22 21.10
C PHE A 34 0.45 -23.65 19.64
N PHE A 35 0.15 -24.92 19.35
CA PHE A 35 0.16 -25.43 17.98
C PHE A 35 -0.82 -24.67 17.08
N PHE A 36 -2.06 -24.50 17.53
CA PHE A 36 -3.08 -23.75 16.80
C PHE A 36 -2.64 -22.30 16.55
N PHE A 37 -2.14 -21.62 17.57
CA PHE A 37 -1.69 -20.24 17.46
C PHE A 37 -0.50 -20.11 16.50
N HIS A 38 0.45 -21.04 16.53
CA HIS A 38 1.59 -21.05 15.62
C HIS A 38 1.15 -21.23 14.15
N VAL A 39 0.24 -22.17 13.89
CA VAL A 39 -0.30 -22.38 12.53
C VAL A 39 -1.11 -21.17 12.07
N TRP A 40 -1.95 -20.61 12.95
CA TRP A 40 -2.73 -19.41 12.66
C TRP A 40 -1.85 -18.21 12.30
N GLN A 41 -0.79 -17.96 13.09
CA GLN A 41 0.17 -16.92 12.79
C GLN A 41 0.90 -17.14 11.46
N GLY A 42 1.23 -18.38 11.12
CA GLY A 42 1.84 -18.70 9.84
C GLY A 42 0.94 -18.35 8.65
N LEU A 43 -0.35 -18.72 8.73
CA LEU A 43 -1.33 -18.41 7.70
C LEU A 43 -1.53 -16.89 7.55
N GLU A 44 -1.67 -16.17 8.66
CA GLU A 44 -1.92 -14.73 8.63
C GLU A 44 -0.69 -13.96 8.11
N LYS A 45 0.52 -14.38 8.48
CA LYS A 45 1.77 -13.80 7.94
C LYS A 45 1.86 -13.98 6.43
N ALA A 46 1.54 -15.17 5.91
CA ALA A 46 1.57 -15.43 4.47
C ALA A 46 0.55 -14.57 3.73
N ARG A 47 -0.67 -14.43 4.27
CA ARG A 47 -1.71 -13.56 3.72
C ARG A 47 -1.26 -12.10 3.69
N LEU A 48 -0.71 -11.61 4.79
CA LEU A 48 -0.23 -10.24 4.90
C LEU A 48 0.93 -9.98 3.95
N GLN A 49 1.90 -10.90 3.86
CA GLN A 49 3.03 -10.79 2.95
C GLN A 49 2.59 -10.70 1.49
N ARG A 50 1.58 -11.49 1.09
CA ARG A 50 0.99 -11.39 -0.25
C ARG A 50 0.36 -10.03 -0.49
N SER A 51 -0.43 -9.52 0.46
CA SER A 51 -1.05 -8.20 0.35
C SER A 51 -0.01 -7.08 0.25
N ILE A 52 1.07 -7.15 1.04
CA ILE A 52 2.19 -6.21 0.97
C ILE A 52 2.86 -6.25 -0.40
N HIS A 53 3.08 -7.45 -0.95
CA HIS A 53 3.69 -7.61 -2.27
C HIS A 53 2.82 -6.97 -3.36
N GLU A 54 1.52 -7.29 -3.41
CA GLU A 54 0.58 -6.71 -4.37
C GLU A 54 0.52 -5.17 -4.28
N ARG A 55 0.50 -4.62 -3.06
CA ARG A 55 0.53 -3.17 -2.82
C ARG A 55 1.85 -2.53 -3.22
N THR A 56 2.96 -3.23 -3.05
CA THR A 56 4.28 -2.74 -3.43
C THR A 56 4.43 -2.69 -4.94
N THR A 57 4.00 -3.73 -5.65
CA THR A 57 4.01 -3.79 -7.11
C THR A 57 3.15 -2.68 -7.72
N THR A 58 1.93 -2.49 -7.20
CA THR A 58 1.03 -1.42 -7.69
C THR A 58 1.60 -0.02 -7.43
N LYS A 59 2.27 0.20 -6.29
CA LYS A 59 2.98 1.45 -6.01
C LYS A 59 4.11 1.71 -7.01
N GLU A 60 4.89 0.68 -7.34
CA GLU A 60 6.00 0.80 -8.29
C GLU A 60 5.50 1.08 -9.71
N GLU A 61 4.43 0.41 -10.14
CA GLU A 61 3.80 0.65 -11.43
C GLU A 61 3.24 2.08 -11.54
N LEU A 62 2.56 2.57 -10.51
CA LEU A 62 2.07 3.96 -10.44
C LEU A 62 3.22 4.96 -10.48
N LYS A 63 4.34 4.66 -9.81
CA LYS A 63 5.54 5.51 -9.86
C LYS A 63 6.09 5.57 -11.29
N ARG A 64 6.23 4.43 -11.98
CA ARG A 64 6.66 4.40 -13.40
C ARG A 64 5.75 5.24 -14.28
N LYS A 65 4.43 5.08 -14.17
CA LYS A 65 3.45 5.89 -14.93
C LYS A 65 3.57 7.38 -14.64
N ASN A 66 3.83 7.76 -13.39
CA ASN A 66 4.03 9.16 -13.03
C ASN A 66 5.30 9.74 -13.65
N ASP A 67 6.40 8.97 -13.68
CA ASP A 67 7.65 9.39 -14.30
C ASP A 67 7.52 9.47 -15.82
N GLU A 68 6.83 8.52 -16.46
CA GLU A 68 6.48 8.57 -17.89
C GLU A 68 5.62 9.81 -18.22
N LEU A 69 4.63 10.13 -17.40
CA LEU A 69 3.81 11.33 -17.59
C LEU A 69 4.63 12.62 -17.45
N LYS A 70 5.58 12.69 -16.51
CA LYS A 70 6.47 13.84 -16.38
C LYS A 70 7.35 13.99 -17.62
N ILE A 71 7.92 12.89 -18.12
CA ILE A 71 8.70 12.89 -19.36
C ILE A 71 7.80 13.31 -20.53
N GLY A 72 6.58 12.79 -20.60
CA GLY A 72 5.56 13.15 -21.57
C GLY A 72 5.26 14.65 -21.55
N ILE A 73 4.99 15.24 -20.38
CA ILE A 73 4.75 16.67 -20.24
C ILE A 73 5.97 17.46 -20.71
N VAL A 74 7.16 17.16 -20.18
CA VAL A 74 8.39 17.88 -20.53
C VAL A 74 8.68 17.80 -22.02
N SER A 75 8.45 16.65 -22.66
CA SER A 75 8.63 16.48 -24.11
C SER A 75 7.54 17.16 -24.92
N TYR A 76 6.28 17.11 -24.50
CA TYR A 76 5.16 17.75 -25.19
C TYR A 76 5.14 19.28 -25.04
N THR A 77 5.64 19.80 -23.93
CA THR A 77 5.85 21.24 -23.68
C THR A 77 7.29 21.67 -23.99
N SER A 78 8.09 20.81 -24.62
CA SER A 78 9.49 21.13 -24.97
C SER A 78 9.56 22.27 -25.98
N ALA A 79 10.63 23.06 -25.88
CA ALA A 79 10.88 24.20 -26.75
C ALA A 79 10.88 23.82 -28.23
N GLU A 80 11.31 22.60 -28.60
CA GLU A 80 11.34 22.12 -29.99
C GLU A 80 9.93 21.85 -30.55
N ARG A 81 9.03 21.29 -29.74
CA ARG A 81 7.62 21.09 -30.14
C ARG A 81 6.87 22.41 -30.20
N ILE A 82 7.15 23.30 -29.25
CA ILE A 82 6.65 24.68 -29.29
C ILE A 82 7.16 25.35 -30.56
N GLU A 83 8.46 25.31 -30.85
CA GLU A 83 9.06 25.90 -32.04
C GLU A 83 8.47 25.33 -33.34
N THR A 84 8.22 24.03 -33.43
CA THR A 84 7.56 23.44 -34.61
C THR A 84 6.09 23.81 -34.72
N LEU A 85 5.35 23.94 -33.61
CA LEU A 85 4.01 24.54 -33.59
C LEU A 85 4.04 25.99 -34.08
N TYR A 86 4.97 26.80 -33.58
CA TYR A 86 5.15 28.20 -34.01
C TYR A 86 5.53 28.29 -35.50
N ARG A 87 6.44 27.44 -35.99
CA ARG A 87 6.83 27.38 -37.41
C ARG A 87 5.66 26.96 -38.31
N ARG A 88 4.78 26.06 -37.86
CA ARG A 88 3.58 25.63 -38.60
C ARG A 88 2.48 26.69 -38.60
N THR A 89 2.21 27.34 -37.46
CA THR A 89 1.13 28.33 -37.34
C THR A 89 1.48 29.66 -37.99
N TYR A 90 2.73 30.10 -37.87
CA TYR A 90 3.15 31.44 -38.29
C TYR A 90 4.07 31.46 -39.52
N GLN A 91 4.24 30.33 -40.22
CA GLN A 91 5.04 30.19 -41.45
C GLN A 91 6.36 31.00 -41.39
N PHE A 92 7.31 30.54 -40.57
CA PHE A 92 8.70 31.03 -40.52
C PHE A 92 8.88 32.56 -40.61
N LEU A 93 8.89 33.26 -39.47
CA LEU A 93 9.61 34.54 -39.41
C LEU A 93 11.02 34.31 -38.86
N PRO A 94 12.09 34.85 -39.48
CA PRO A 94 13.25 35.20 -38.68
C PRO A 94 12.75 36.20 -37.64
N ILE A 95 12.95 35.87 -36.36
CA ILE A 95 12.55 36.69 -35.23
C ILE A 95 13.44 37.95 -35.27
N SER A 96 13.05 38.94 -36.08
CA SER A 96 13.48 40.31 -35.83
C SER A 96 12.87 40.65 -34.48
N LEU A 97 13.75 40.78 -33.48
CA LEU A 97 13.48 41.13 -32.09
C LEU A 97 12.86 42.54 -31.97
N GLY A 98 11.72 42.75 -32.62
CA GLY A 98 10.94 43.98 -32.63
C GLY A 98 9.75 43.84 -31.69
N ASN A 99 10.03 43.80 -30.39
CA ASN A 99 9.14 44.31 -29.33
C ASN A 99 7.64 43.94 -29.40
N ARG A 100 7.28 42.69 -29.76
CA ARG A 100 5.91 42.20 -29.71
C ARG A 100 5.84 41.00 -28.77
N THR A 101 5.31 41.20 -27.57
CA THR A 101 4.93 40.12 -26.66
C THR A 101 3.72 39.41 -27.27
N VAL A 102 3.91 38.19 -27.77
CA VAL A 102 2.81 37.38 -28.31
C VAL A 102 2.29 36.50 -27.18
N THR A 103 1.13 36.85 -26.64
CA THR A 103 0.41 36.00 -25.69
C THR A 103 -0.32 34.92 -26.48
N ILE A 104 0.15 33.67 -26.37
CA ILE A 104 -0.51 32.53 -26.99
C ILE A 104 -1.34 31.81 -25.95
N GLU A 105 -2.63 31.65 -26.24
CA GLU A 105 -3.50 30.79 -25.45
C GLU A 105 -3.17 29.34 -25.76
N LEU A 106 -2.93 28.55 -24.70
CA LEU A 106 -2.68 27.13 -24.87
C LEU A 106 -3.91 26.47 -25.50
N PRO A 107 -3.72 25.54 -26.45
CA PRO A 107 -4.83 24.77 -26.97
C PRO A 107 -5.56 24.07 -25.82
N PRO A 108 -6.90 23.99 -25.86
CA PRO A 108 -7.68 23.38 -24.79
C PRO A 108 -7.21 21.94 -24.58
N ILE A 109 -7.03 21.57 -23.32
CA ILE A 109 -6.65 20.22 -22.91
C ILE A 109 -7.74 19.28 -23.43
N PRO A 110 -7.41 18.23 -24.21
CA PRO A 110 -8.41 17.27 -24.65
C PRO A 110 -9.03 16.58 -23.43
N ASP A 111 -10.35 16.71 -23.29
CA ASP A 111 -11.11 16.09 -22.20
C ASP A 111 -10.91 14.58 -22.25
N SER A 112 -10.29 14.02 -21.20
CA SER A 112 -10.08 12.57 -21.07
C SER A 112 -11.36 11.81 -20.69
N THR A 113 -12.53 12.26 -21.13
CA THR A 113 -13.83 11.69 -20.74
C THR A 113 -14.83 11.66 -21.89
N SER A 114 -14.58 10.80 -22.88
CA SER A 114 -15.64 10.27 -23.74
C SER A 114 -15.51 8.75 -23.82
N ASN A 115 -15.76 8.05 -22.71
CA ASN A 115 -16.16 6.64 -22.76
C ASN A 115 -16.85 6.24 -21.46
N SER A 116 -18.13 6.59 -21.37
CA SER A 116 -19.17 5.71 -20.84
C SER A 116 -20.51 6.43 -20.98
N LYS A 117 -21.17 6.25 -22.12
CA LYS A 117 -22.63 6.28 -22.16
C LYS A 117 -23.08 4.83 -22.37
N PRO A 118 -24.03 4.31 -21.58
CA PRO A 118 -24.67 3.02 -21.87
C PRO A 118 -25.45 3.09 -23.18
#